data_AF-A0A354JUD8-F1
#
_entry.id   AF-A0A354JUD8-F1
#
_cell.length_a   1.000
_cell.length_b   1.000
_cell.length_c   1.000
_cell.angle_alpha   90.00
_cell.angle_beta   90.00
_cell.angle_gamma   90.00
#
_symmetry.space_group_name_H-M   'P 1'
#
loop_
_entity.id
_entity.type
_entity.pdbx_description
1 polymer ?
#
loop_
_entity_poly.entity_id
_entity_poly.type
_entity_poly.pdbx_seq_one_letter_code
_entity_poly.pdbx_strand_id
1 'polypeptide(L)'
;MFKIRYKIITGFVILGIMLVISGLISIYELTKLGNQVNRLLMDNYRSIDFSKQMNNSLSLQEQAMLLSIQGERDKADSLFSNAVSTFNDYLLKASNNLTIPGEAGTVDSIAIAYSRFKSTAGKFINGISPSLDQYLNEVNPALQEVRRGVEELLTLNQQNLNQTVAFLEKSPYRTIMPGLIIIITSVIFSIVFTYMISYYLLRPISRITKGIQNFTRYHHPYEVTIETRDEIYELNESVKDLTLTKSFQKKVE
;
A
#
# COMPACT_ATOMS: atom_id res chain seq x y z
N MET A 1 39.57 21.88 17.27
CA MET A 1 39.71 20.42 17.36
C MET A 1 38.36 19.87 17.82
N PHE A 2 37.72 18.96 17.07
CA PHE A 2 36.41 18.43 17.48
C PHE A 2 36.60 17.49 18.66
N LYS A 3 35.98 17.84 19.79
CA LYS A 3 35.94 16.99 20.97
C LYS A 3 35.34 15.61 20.64
N ILE A 4 35.91 14.53 21.15
CA ILE A 4 35.49 13.13 20.95
C ILE A 4 34.00 12.96 21.22
N ARG A 5 33.50 13.60 22.29
CA ARG A 5 32.08 13.59 22.63
C ARG A 5 31.21 14.02 21.45
N TYR A 6 31.60 15.08 20.73
CA TYR A 6 30.86 15.53 19.56
C TYR A 6 31.04 14.57 18.37
N LYS A 7 32.23 14.01 18.13
CA LYS A 7 32.42 13.01 17.06
C LYS A 7 31.50 11.79 17.24
N ILE A 8 31.39 11.29 18.47
CA ILE A 8 30.54 10.14 18.81
C ILE A 8 29.06 10.51 18.70
N ILE A 9 28.64 11.60 19.35
CA ILE A 9 27.24 12.04 19.35
C ILE A 9 26.76 12.32 17.93
N THR A 10 27.55 13.02 17.10
CA THR A 10 27.15 13.31 15.72
C THR A 10 26.92 12.04 14.91
N GLY A 11 27.75 11.00 15.08
CA GLY A 11 27.55 9.72 14.40
C GLY A 11 26.27 8.99 14.84
N PHE A 12 25.99 8.96 16.15
CA PHE A 12 24.73 8.42 16.67
C PHE A 12 23.51 9.24 16.26
N VAL A 13 23.62 10.56 16.19
CA VAL A 13 22.56 11.46 15.71
C VAL A 13 22.27 11.21 14.23
N ILE A 14 23.31 11.07 13.40
CA ILE A 14 23.14 10.71 11.98
C ILE A 14 22.43 9.36 11.85
N LEU A 15 22.85 8.34 12.61
CA LEU A 15 22.19 7.04 12.65
C LEU A 15 20.71 7.15 13.06
N GLY A 16 20.42 7.92 14.10
CA GLY A 16 19.05 8.15 14.58
C GLY A 16 18.19 8.83 13.53
N ILE A 17 18.72 9.87 12.86
CA ILE A 17 18.03 10.57 11.77
C ILE A 17 17.76 9.62 10.60
N MET A 18 18.75 8.81 10.19
CA MET A 18 18.56 7.83 9.11
C MET A 18 17.47 6.81 9.44
N LEU A 19 17.43 6.30 10.68
CA LEU A 19 16.38 5.40 11.14
C LEU A 19 14.99 6.05 11.09
N VAL A 20 14.86 7.28 11.57
CA VAL A 20 13.59 8.02 11.54
C VAL A 20 13.13 8.27 10.11
N ILE A 21 14.02 8.74 9.23
CA ILE A 21 13.71 8.99 7.81
C ILE A 21 13.30 7.68 7.13
N SER A 22 14.03 6.58 7.36
CA SER A 22 13.69 5.27 6.82
C SER A 22 12.30 4.83 7.27
N GLY A 23 11.99 4.95 8.57
CA GLY A 23 10.69 4.58 9.11
C GLY A 23 9.55 5.40 8.50
N LEU A 24 9.74 6.72 8.38
CA LEU A 24 8.76 7.63 7.76
C LEU A 24 8.52 7.28 6.29
N ILE A 25 9.57 7.01 5.52
CA ILE A 25 9.46 6.60 4.11
C ILE A 25 8.72 5.26 4.01
N SER A 26 9.07 4.27 4.82
CA SER A 26 8.39 2.97 4.82
C SER A 26 6.90 3.10 5.14
N ILE A 27 6.53 3.92 6.14
CA ILE A 27 5.12 4.19 6.46
C ILE A 27 4.41 4.88 5.28
N TYR A 28 5.06 5.86 4.66
CA TYR A 28 4.50 6.55 3.49
C TYR A 28 4.29 5.62 2.29
N GLU A 29 5.26 4.77 1.98
CA GLU A 29 5.17 3.80 0.88
C GLU A 29 4.07 2.75 1.13
N LEU A 30 4.01 2.21 2.35
CA LEU A 30 2.99 1.24 2.74
C LEU A 30 1.58 1.83 2.71
N THR A 31 1.40 3.06 3.21
CA THR A 31 0.09 3.74 3.18
C THR A 31 -0.33 4.09 1.76
N LYS A 32 0.60 4.55 0.92
CA LYS A 32 0.34 4.80 -0.51
C LYS A 32 -0.08 3.53 -1.23
N LEU A 33 0.64 2.42 -1.01
CA LEU A 33 0.30 1.13 -1.59
C LEU A 33 -1.07 0.65 -1.11
N GLY A 34 -1.34 0.69 0.19
CA GLY A 34 -2.64 0.32 0.76
C GLY A 34 -3.80 1.13 0.17
N ASN A 35 -3.62 2.44 -0.01
CA ASN A 35 -4.63 3.31 -0.62
C ASN A 35 -4.84 3.06 -2.13
N GLN A 36 -3.81 2.62 -2.86
CA GLN A 36 -3.93 2.25 -4.26
C GLN A 36 -4.66 0.92 -4.41
N VAL A 37 -4.28 -0.08 -3.61
CA VAL A 37 -4.95 -1.39 -3.56
C VAL A 37 -6.42 -1.23 -3.17
N ASN A 38 -6.69 -0.49 -2.10
CA ASN A 38 -8.05 -0.28 -1.63
C ASN A 38 -8.93 0.40 -2.68
N ARG A 39 -8.42 1.41 -3.41
CA ARG A 39 -9.15 2.04 -4.50
C ARG A 39 -9.48 1.07 -5.63
N LEU A 40 -8.47 0.35 -6.14
CA LEU A 40 -8.67 -0.61 -7.23
C LEU A 40 -9.67 -1.72 -6.86
N LEU A 41 -9.59 -2.25 -5.64
CA LEU A 41 -10.53 -3.28 -5.17
C LEU A 41 -11.93 -2.71 -4.95
N MET A 42 -12.03 -1.50 -4.39
CA MET A 42 -13.32 -0.86 -4.12
C MET A 42 -14.06 -0.49 -5.40
N ASP A 43 -13.35 -0.01 -6.42
CA ASP A 43 -13.96 0.36 -7.70
C ASP A 43 -14.54 -0.87 -8.42
N ASN A 44 -13.78 -1.96 -8.47
CA ASN A 44 -14.26 -3.26 -8.99
C ASN A 44 -15.44 -3.81 -8.16
N TYR A 45 -15.33 -3.75 -6.83
CA TYR A 45 -16.40 -4.22 -5.94
C TYR A 45 -17.70 -3.44 -6.14
N ARG A 46 -17.62 -2.12 -6.33
CA ARG A 46 -18.77 -1.26 -6.63
C ARG A 46 -19.41 -1.63 -7.97
N SER A 47 -18.63 -1.79 -9.04
CA SER A 47 -19.19 -2.21 -10.34
C SER A 47 -19.86 -3.59 -10.28
N ILE A 48 -19.32 -4.52 -9.49
CA ILE A 48 -19.95 -5.83 -9.19
C ILE A 48 -21.28 -5.63 -8.45
N ASP A 49 -21.31 -4.80 -7.41
CA ASP A 49 -22.53 -4.49 -6.66
C ASP A 49 -23.60 -3.86 -7.55
N PHE A 50 -23.23 -2.86 -8.37
CA PHE A 50 -24.15 -2.23 -9.30
C PHE A 50 -24.76 -3.25 -10.27
N SER A 51 -23.96 -4.16 -10.80
CA SER A 51 -24.43 -5.24 -11.68
C SER A 51 -25.40 -6.19 -10.97
N LYS A 52 -25.12 -6.58 -9.73
CA LYS A 52 -26.04 -7.40 -8.91
C LYS A 52 -27.36 -6.69 -8.64
N GLN A 53 -27.31 -5.41 -8.32
CA GLN A 53 -28.49 -4.61 -8.01
C GLN A 53 -29.34 -4.34 -9.27
N MET A 54 -28.71 -4.18 -10.43
CA MET A 54 -29.40 -4.18 -11.72
C MET A 54 -30.10 -5.52 -11.99
N ASN A 55 -29.40 -6.65 -11.79
CA ASN A 55 -29.99 -7.99 -11.95
C ASN A 55 -31.17 -8.25 -11.01
N ASN A 56 -31.07 -7.82 -9.74
CA ASN A 56 -32.17 -7.89 -8.78
C ASN A 56 -33.35 -7.03 -9.23
N SER A 57 -33.10 -5.80 -9.69
CA SER A 57 -34.13 -4.90 -10.21
C SER A 57 -34.82 -5.46 -11.46
N LEU A 58 -34.10 -6.20 -12.32
CA LEU A 58 -34.70 -6.91 -13.45
C LEU A 58 -35.62 -8.05 -12.99
N SER A 59 -35.23 -8.81 -11.96
CA SER A 59 -36.08 -9.85 -11.39
C SER A 59 -37.35 -9.30 -10.72
N LEU A 60 -37.29 -8.11 -10.11
CA LEU A 60 -38.48 -7.42 -9.61
C LEU A 60 -39.38 -6.90 -10.74
N GLN A 61 -38.80 -6.42 -11.84
CA GLN A 61 -39.57 -6.03 -13.04
C GLN A 61 -40.26 -7.25 -13.67
N GLU A 62 -39.59 -8.40 -13.72
CA GLU A 62 -40.17 -9.67 -14.14
C GLU A 62 -41.32 -10.12 -13.22
N GLN A 63 -41.14 -10.03 -11.90
CA GLN A 63 -42.21 -10.30 -10.94
C GLN A 63 -43.43 -9.39 -11.16
N ALA A 64 -43.21 -8.11 -11.46
CA ALA A 64 -44.30 -7.19 -11.79
C ALA A 64 -45.06 -7.61 -13.05
N MET A 65 -44.39 -8.14 -14.07
CA MET A 65 -45.06 -8.70 -15.26
C MET A 65 -45.99 -9.84 -14.89
N LEU A 66 -45.53 -10.75 -14.03
CA LEU A 66 -46.33 -11.89 -13.58
C LEU A 66 -47.55 -11.45 -12.75
N LEU A 67 -47.39 -10.45 -11.89
CA LEU A 67 -48.51 -9.85 -11.13
C LEU A 67 -49.54 -9.19 -12.06
N SER A 68 -49.08 -8.54 -13.13
CA SER A 68 -49.96 -7.94 -14.14
C SER A 68 -50.82 -8.99 -14.84
N ILE A 69 -50.24 -10.16 -15.19
CA ILE A 69 -50.97 -11.31 -15.76
C ILE A 69 -52.01 -11.87 -14.77
N GLN A 70 -51.70 -11.87 -13.47
CA GLN A 70 -52.61 -12.33 -12.41
C GLN A 70 -53.76 -11.34 -12.13
N GLY A 71 -53.75 -10.16 -12.76
CA GLY A 71 -54.76 -9.13 -12.56
C GLY A 71 -54.48 -8.20 -11.37
N GLU A 72 -53.35 -8.35 -10.68
CA GLU A 72 -52.93 -7.47 -9.57
C GLU A 72 -52.28 -6.17 -10.08
N ARG A 73 -53.02 -5.40 -10.89
CA ARG A 73 -52.49 -4.24 -11.64
C ARG A 73 -51.80 -3.18 -10.77
N ASP A 74 -52.46 -2.71 -9.71
CA ASP A 74 -51.91 -1.63 -8.87
C ASP A 74 -50.57 -2.03 -8.23
N LYS A 75 -50.44 -3.29 -7.83
CA LYS A 75 -49.19 -3.83 -7.26
C LYS A 75 -48.13 -4.01 -8.33
N ALA A 76 -48.50 -4.50 -9.51
CA ALA A 76 -47.60 -4.63 -10.65
C ALA A 76 -47.03 -3.27 -11.07
N ASP A 77 -47.88 -2.25 -11.21
CA ASP A 77 -47.49 -0.90 -11.62
C ASP A 77 -46.54 -0.25 -10.61
N SER A 78 -46.86 -0.36 -9.31
CA SER A 78 -46.03 0.16 -8.24
C SER A 78 -44.67 -0.56 -8.16
N LEU A 79 -44.66 -1.89 -8.21
CA LEU A 79 -43.44 -2.70 -8.17
C LEU A 79 -42.55 -2.40 -9.40
N PHE A 80 -43.14 -2.36 -10.58
CA PHE A 80 -42.43 -2.07 -11.83
C PHE A 80 -41.81 -0.68 -11.80
N SER A 81 -42.57 0.34 -11.43
CA SER A 81 -42.09 1.73 -11.38
C SER A 81 -40.92 1.90 -10.41
N ASN A 82 -41.02 1.31 -9.22
CA ASN A 82 -39.94 1.31 -8.23
C ASN A 82 -38.70 0.58 -8.74
N ALA A 83 -38.86 -0.60 -9.32
CA ALA A 83 -37.75 -1.39 -9.84
C ALA A 83 -37.08 -0.73 -11.05
N VAL A 84 -37.84 -0.03 -11.90
CA VAL A 84 -37.32 0.79 -12.99
C VAL A 84 -36.48 1.95 -12.44
N SER A 85 -36.95 2.64 -11.41
CA SER A 85 -36.18 3.72 -10.77
C SER A 85 -34.85 3.19 -10.23
N THR A 86 -34.89 2.07 -9.50
CA THR A 86 -33.70 1.43 -8.94
C THR A 86 -32.71 1.00 -10.03
N PHE A 87 -33.19 0.39 -11.11
CA PHE A 87 -32.33 -0.02 -12.22
C PHE A 87 -31.62 1.19 -12.85
N ASN A 88 -32.34 2.28 -13.12
CA ASN A 88 -31.75 3.48 -13.72
C ASN A 88 -30.70 4.14 -12.80
N ASP A 89 -30.94 4.16 -11.49
CA ASP A 89 -29.97 4.68 -10.51
C ASP A 89 -28.68 3.86 -10.53
N TYR A 90 -28.77 2.52 -10.54
CA TYR A 90 -27.59 1.66 -10.59
C TYR A 90 -26.89 1.67 -11.97
N LEU A 91 -27.64 1.81 -13.06
CA LEU A 91 -27.05 2.01 -14.39
C LEU A 91 -26.27 3.33 -14.48
N LEU A 92 -26.81 4.41 -13.90
CA LEU A 92 -26.12 5.69 -13.83
C LEU A 92 -24.86 5.60 -12.96
N LYS A 93 -24.92 4.91 -11.82
CA LYS A 93 -23.75 4.65 -10.96
C LYS A 93 -22.68 3.86 -11.69
N ALA A 94 -23.05 2.84 -12.47
CA ALA A 94 -22.13 2.09 -13.31
C ALA A 94 -21.49 2.97 -14.40
N SER A 95 -22.27 3.82 -15.07
CA SER A 95 -21.78 4.78 -16.07
C SER A 95 -20.82 5.83 -15.49
N ASN A 96 -20.95 6.17 -14.21
CA ASN A 96 -20.03 7.07 -13.52
C ASN A 96 -18.78 6.36 -12.93
N ASN A 97 -18.75 5.03 -12.94
CA ASN A 97 -17.69 4.21 -12.35
C ASN A 97 -16.95 3.39 -13.42
N LEU A 98 -16.65 4.01 -14.56
CA LEU A 98 -15.92 3.38 -15.67
C LEU A 98 -14.44 3.32 -15.33
N THR A 99 -13.97 2.15 -14.91
CA THR A 99 -12.60 1.94 -14.42
C THR A 99 -11.79 0.98 -15.28
N ILE A 100 -12.46 0.15 -16.10
CA ILE A 100 -11.83 -0.91 -16.89
C ILE A 100 -12.05 -0.68 -18.40
N PRO A 101 -11.06 -0.99 -19.26
CA PRO A 101 -11.27 -1.01 -20.71
C PRO A 101 -12.41 -1.97 -21.10
N GLY A 102 -13.31 -1.51 -21.97
CA GLY A 102 -14.49 -2.28 -22.42
C GLY A 102 -15.75 -2.04 -21.59
N GLU A 103 -15.63 -1.56 -20.36
CA GLU A 103 -16.77 -1.32 -19.45
C GLU A 103 -17.76 -0.31 -20.04
N ALA A 104 -17.25 0.79 -20.62
CA ALA A 104 -18.07 1.83 -21.24
C ALA A 104 -18.98 1.26 -22.35
N GLY A 105 -18.43 0.42 -23.24
CA GLY A 105 -19.19 -0.18 -24.32
C GLY A 105 -20.27 -1.14 -23.84
N THR A 106 -19.98 -1.91 -22.78
CA THR A 106 -20.96 -2.80 -22.14
C THR A 106 -22.08 -1.99 -21.48
N VAL A 107 -21.76 -0.92 -20.74
CA VAL A 107 -22.76 -0.04 -20.09
C VAL A 107 -23.67 0.64 -21.12
N ASP A 108 -23.11 1.15 -22.21
CA ASP A 108 -23.89 1.77 -23.30
C ASP A 108 -24.83 0.73 -23.96
N SER A 109 -24.33 -0.48 -24.17
CA SER A 109 -25.13 -1.58 -24.73
C SER A 109 -26.29 -1.97 -23.81
N ILE A 110 -26.04 -2.03 -22.49
CA ILE A 110 -27.09 -2.25 -21.47
C ILE A 110 -28.12 -1.13 -21.53
N ALA A 111 -27.70 0.14 -21.60
CA ALA A 111 -28.62 1.27 -21.65
C ALA A 111 -29.56 1.20 -22.87
N ILE A 112 -29.02 0.86 -24.04
CA ILE A 112 -29.80 0.71 -25.28
C ILE A 112 -30.77 -0.48 -25.18
N ALA A 113 -30.31 -1.64 -24.71
CA ALA A 113 -31.16 -2.81 -24.51
C ALA A 113 -32.27 -2.53 -23.48
N TYR A 114 -31.93 -1.83 -22.39
CA TYR A 114 -32.87 -1.52 -21.33
C TYR A 114 -33.94 -0.53 -21.76
N SER A 115 -33.58 0.47 -22.57
CA SER A 115 -34.58 1.39 -23.14
C SER A 115 -35.60 0.65 -24.02
N ARG A 116 -35.15 -0.35 -24.80
CA ARG A 116 -36.04 -1.20 -25.61
C ARG A 116 -36.95 -2.05 -24.71
N PHE A 117 -36.37 -2.74 -23.74
CA PHE A 117 -37.12 -3.52 -22.76
C PHE A 117 -38.17 -2.67 -22.02
N LYS A 118 -37.78 -1.53 -21.46
CA LYS A 118 -38.67 -0.61 -20.72
C LYS A 118 -39.87 -0.17 -21.55
N SER A 119 -39.67 0.12 -22.83
CA SER A 119 -40.75 0.47 -23.75
C SER A 119 -41.72 -0.69 -23.97
N THR A 120 -41.21 -1.90 -24.23
CA THR A 120 -42.04 -3.10 -24.45
C THR A 120 -42.79 -3.50 -23.17
N ALA A 121 -42.07 -3.52 -22.05
CA ALA A 121 -42.58 -3.76 -20.70
C ALA A 121 -43.70 -2.79 -20.31
N GLY A 122 -43.51 -1.49 -20.57
CA GLY A 122 -44.51 -0.46 -20.27
C GLY A 122 -45.79 -0.63 -21.10
N LYS A 123 -45.68 -1.04 -22.38
CA LYS A 123 -46.86 -1.36 -23.21
C LYS A 123 -47.60 -2.60 -22.70
N PHE A 124 -46.86 -3.61 -22.26
CA PHE A 124 -47.41 -4.85 -21.71
C PHE A 124 -48.19 -4.60 -20.42
N ILE A 125 -47.60 -3.89 -19.46
CA ILE A 125 -48.21 -3.60 -18.16
C ILE A 125 -49.49 -2.77 -18.30
N ASN A 126 -49.48 -1.76 -19.18
CA ASN A 126 -50.65 -0.92 -19.45
C ASN A 126 -51.71 -1.60 -20.35
N GLY A 127 -51.50 -2.86 -20.73
CA GLY A 127 -52.40 -3.62 -21.59
C GLY A 127 -53.74 -3.98 -20.94
N ILE A 128 -54.79 -4.07 -21.75
CA ILE A 128 -56.16 -4.39 -21.30
C ILE A 128 -56.26 -5.86 -20.83
N SER A 129 -55.47 -6.77 -21.38
CA SER A 129 -55.40 -8.18 -20.96
C SER A 129 -54.02 -8.76 -21.26
N PRO A 130 -53.01 -8.47 -20.42
CA PRO A 130 -51.68 -9.04 -20.58
C PRO A 130 -51.73 -10.56 -20.43
N SER A 131 -51.23 -11.29 -21.44
CA SER A 131 -51.21 -12.75 -21.46
C SER A 131 -49.80 -13.29 -21.27
N LEU A 132 -49.72 -14.55 -20.80
CA LEU A 132 -48.44 -15.24 -20.68
C LEU A 132 -47.73 -15.40 -22.04
N ASP A 133 -48.48 -15.66 -23.11
CA ASP A 133 -47.93 -15.79 -24.46
C ASP A 133 -47.30 -14.48 -24.93
N GLN A 134 -47.93 -13.34 -24.64
CA GLN A 134 -47.38 -12.04 -24.98
C GLN A 134 -46.12 -11.74 -24.16
N TYR A 135 -46.09 -12.10 -22.86
CA TYR A 135 -44.89 -11.97 -22.04
C TYR A 135 -43.72 -12.80 -22.61
N LEU A 136 -43.95 -14.08 -22.90
CA LEU A 136 -42.90 -15.00 -23.32
C LEU A 136 -42.30 -14.64 -24.69
N ASN A 137 -43.12 -14.12 -25.61
CA ASN A 137 -42.69 -13.84 -26.98
C ASN A 137 -42.24 -12.39 -27.22
N GLU A 138 -42.76 -11.41 -26.46
CA GLU A 138 -42.45 -9.99 -26.70
C GLU A 138 -41.57 -9.38 -25.60
N VAL A 139 -41.89 -9.63 -24.32
CA VAL A 139 -41.22 -8.97 -23.18
C VAL A 139 -39.98 -9.72 -22.74
N ASN A 140 -40.08 -11.04 -22.57
CA ASN A 140 -39.01 -11.89 -22.06
C ASN A 140 -37.74 -11.84 -22.94
N PRO A 141 -37.79 -11.88 -24.29
CA PRO A 141 -36.58 -11.77 -25.09
C PRO A 141 -35.80 -10.47 -24.85
N ALA A 142 -36.52 -9.34 -24.73
CA ALA A 142 -35.92 -8.04 -24.41
C ALA A 142 -35.34 -8.02 -22.99
N LEU A 143 -36.03 -8.62 -22.01
CA LEU A 143 -35.52 -8.77 -20.65
C LEU A 143 -34.22 -9.58 -20.61
N GLN A 144 -34.17 -10.70 -21.33
CA GLN A 144 -32.97 -11.55 -21.40
C GLN A 144 -31.80 -10.85 -22.10
N GLU A 145 -32.06 -10.01 -23.09
CA GLU A 145 -31.01 -9.19 -23.73
C GLU A 145 -30.34 -8.26 -22.71
N VAL A 146 -31.13 -7.56 -21.88
CA VAL A 146 -30.60 -6.71 -20.80
C VAL A 146 -29.85 -7.55 -19.77
N ARG A 147 -30.46 -8.65 -19.31
CA ARG A 147 -29.87 -9.53 -18.28
C ARG A 147 -28.51 -10.06 -18.72
N ARG A 148 -28.37 -10.45 -19.99
CA ARG A 148 -27.09 -10.87 -20.56
C ARG A 148 -26.05 -9.76 -20.55
N GLY A 149 -26.43 -8.53 -20.91
CA GLY A 149 -25.51 -7.39 -20.86
C GLY A 149 -25.03 -7.09 -19.43
N VAL A 150 -25.94 -7.12 -18.45
CA VAL A 150 -25.61 -6.95 -17.03
C VAL A 150 -24.69 -8.07 -16.53
N GLU A 151 -24.91 -9.31 -16.96
CA GLU A 151 -24.05 -10.46 -16.61
C GLU A 151 -22.66 -10.37 -17.23
N GLU A 152 -22.57 -9.85 -18.45
CA GLU A 152 -21.29 -9.56 -19.11
C GLU A 152 -20.51 -8.48 -18.33
N LEU A 153 -21.17 -7.41 -17.91
CA LEU A 153 -20.57 -6.37 -17.06
C LEU A 153 -20.09 -6.93 -15.72
N LEU A 154 -20.90 -7.78 -15.09
CA LEU A 154 -20.55 -8.47 -13.84
C LEU A 154 -19.30 -9.35 -14.02
N THR A 155 -19.29 -10.15 -15.09
CA THR A 155 -18.19 -11.06 -15.40
C THR A 155 -16.90 -10.31 -15.71
N LEU A 156 -16.98 -9.24 -16.50
CA LEU A 156 -15.83 -8.38 -16.83
C LEU A 156 -15.17 -7.82 -15.55
N ASN A 157 -15.99 -7.29 -14.64
CA ASN A 157 -15.50 -6.74 -13.37
C ASN A 157 -14.96 -7.82 -12.42
N GLN A 158 -15.59 -9.00 -12.36
CA GLN A 158 -15.08 -10.12 -11.56
C GLN A 158 -13.73 -10.63 -12.09
N GLN A 159 -13.58 -10.74 -13.41
CA GLN A 159 -12.31 -11.14 -14.03
C GLN A 159 -11.21 -10.12 -13.76
N ASN A 160 -11.51 -8.83 -13.89
CA ASN A 160 -10.56 -7.77 -13.58
C ASN A 160 -10.14 -7.77 -12.10
N LEU A 161 -11.10 -7.95 -11.19
CA LEU A 161 -10.82 -8.09 -9.76
C LEU A 161 -9.87 -9.25 -9.49
N ASN A 162 -10.16 -10.43 -10.05
CA ASN A 162 -9.33 -11.62 -9.87
C ASN A 162 -7.91 -11.44 -10.45
N GLN A 163 -7.79 -10.81 -11.62
CA GLN A 163 -6.49 -10.49 -12.21
C GLN A 163 -5.71 -9.47 -11.37
N THR A 164 -6.39 -8.46 -10.86
CA THR A 164 -5.80 -7.43 -9.97
C THR A 164 -5.30 -8.06 -8.68
N VAL A 165 -6.11 -8.91 -8.04
CA VAL A 165 -5.69 -9.66 -6.84
C VAL A 165 -4.48 -10.54 -7.14
N ALA A 166 -4.50 -11.32 -8.22
CA ALA A 166 -3.37 -12.17 -8.61
C ALA A 166 -2.10 -11.37 -8.93
N PHE A 167 -2.24 -10.18 -9.53
CA PHE A 167 -1.13 -9.26 -9.74
C PHE A 167 -0.57 -8.76 -8.42
N LEU A 168 -1.42 -8.36 -7.47
CA LEU A 168 -1.00 -7.87 -6.15
C LEU A 168 -0.29 -8.95 -5.33
N GLU A 169 -0.74 -10.20 -5.40
CA GLU A 169 -0.08 -11.34 -4.76
C GLU A 169 1.33 -11.59 -5.33
N LYS A 170 1.51 -11.41 -6.65
CA LYS A 170 2.78 -11.67 -7.36
C LYS A 170 3.71 -10.47 -7.44
N SER A 171 3.20 -9.26 -7.22
CA SER A 171 3.92 -7.99 -7.35
C SER A 171 4.45 -7.34 -6.03
N PRO A 172 4.91 -8.06 -4.99
CA PRO A 172 5.69 -7.42 -3.91
C PRO A 172 7.03 -6.82 -4.39
N TYR A 173 7.60 -7.32 -5.49
CA TYR A 173 9.01 -7.06 -5.83
C TYR A 173 9.31 -5.65 -6.35
N ARG A 174 8.35 -4.93 -6.94
CA ARG A 174 8.64 -3.64 -7.60
C ARG A 174 8.39 -2.42 -6.71
N THR A 175 7.57 -2.57 -5.67
CA THR A 175 7.21 -1.48 -4.74
C THR A 175 8.11 -1.44 -3.51
N ILE A 176 8.68 -2.57 -3.09
CA ILE A 176 9.47 -2.69 -1.84
C ILE A 176 10.97 -2.32 -2.04
N MET A 177 11.45 -2.25 -3.28
CA MET A 177 12.88 -2.04 -3.59
C MET A 177 13.50 -0.76 -3.01
N PRO A 178 12.86 0.43 -3.07
CA PRO A 178 13.43 1.64 -2.49
C PRO A 178 13.62 1.55 -0.98
N GLY A 179 12.62 1.01 -0.26
CA GLY A 179 12.71 0.76 1.18
C GLY A 179 13.84 -0.20 1.56
N LEU A 180 14.03 -1.28 0.78
CA LEU A 180 15.13 -2.23 1.00
C LEU A 180 16.51 -1.59 0.84
N ILE A 181 16.70 -0.72 -0.17
CA ILE A 181 17.97 0.00 -0.39
C ILE A 181 18.32 0.87 0.82
N ILE A 182 17.33 1.55 1.42
CA ILE A 182 17.54 2.39 2.61
C ILE A 182 17.94 1.55 3.82
N ILE A 183 17.27 0.40 4.04
CA ILE A 183 17.61 -0.52 5.13
C ILE A 183 19.03 -1.05 4.96
N ILE A 184 19.38 -1.53 3.76
CA ILE A 184 20.73 -2.04 3.46
C ILE A 184 21.78 -0.96 3.69
N THR A 185 21.53 0.26 3.21
CA THR A 185 22.45 1.40 3.40
C THR A 185 22.63 1.72 4.88
N SER A 186 21.56 1.67 5.67
CA SER A 186 21.61 1.91 7.12
C SER A 186 22.43 0.85 7.85
N VAL A 187 22.31 -0.43 7.44
CA VAL A 187 23.12 -1.53 7.99
C VAL A 187 24.60 -1.35 7.65
N ILE A 188 24.92 -1.04 6.39
CA ILE A 188 26.30 -0.79 5.95
C ILE A 188 26.90 0.38 6.74
N PHE A 189 26.15 1.47 6.88
CA PHE A 189 26.59 2.64 7.64
C PHE A 189 26.83 2.31 9.12
N SER A 190 25.97 1.50 9.73
CA SER A 190 26.15 1.03 11.12
C SER A 190 27.44 0.20 11.29
N ILE A 191 27.75 -0.68 10.33
CA ILE A 191 29.00 -1.47 10.32
C ILE A 191 30.21 -0.55 10.21
N VAL A 192 30.20 0.39 9.26
CA VAL A 192 31.29 1.36 9.06
C VAL A 192 31.48 2.24 10.30
N PHE A 193 30.40 2.71 10.90
CA PHE A 193 30.44 3.53 12.11
C PHE A 193 31.03 2.75 13.29
N THR A 194 30.60 1.50 13.49
CA THR A 194 31.13 0.61 14.52
C THR A 194 32.63 0.36 14.33
N TYR A 195 33.05 0.14 13.09
CA TYR A 195 34.48 0.01 12.75
C TYR A 195 35.25 1.29 13.08
N MET A 196 34.70 2.45 12.74
CA MET A 196 35.32 3.75 13.00
C MET A 196 35.51 3.99 14.51
N ILE A 197 34.50 3.71 15.34
CA ILE A 197 34.62 3.80 16.80
C ILE A 197 35.70 2.85 17.33
N SER A 198 35.71 1.60 16.85
CA SER A 198 36.71 0.62 17.27
C SER A 198 38.13 1.07 16.92
N TYR A 199 38.34 1.57 15.69
CA TYR A 199 39.65 1.95 15.19
C TYR A 199 40.18 3.25 15.81
N TYR A 200 39.35 4.30 15.90
CA TYR A 200 39.79 5.63 16.34
C TYR A 200 39.67 5.87 17.84
N LEU A 201 38.88 5.08 18.58
CA LEU A 201 38.71 5.25 20.03
C LEU A 201 39.19 4.03 20.83
N LEU A 202 38.62 2.86 20.57
CA LEU A 202 38.87 1.68 21.41
C LEU A 202 40.32 1.17 21.29
N ARG A 203 40.86 1.10 20.06
CA ARG A 203 42.24 0.65 19.84
C ARG A 203 43.27 1.57 20.50
N PRO A 204 43.25 2.91 20.31
CA PRO A 204 44.15 3.82 21.00
C PRO A 204 44.08 3.73 22.52
N ILE A 205 42.87 3.70 23.10
CA ILE A 205 42.69 3.52 24.55
C ILE A 205 43.34 2.22 25.02
N SER A 206 43.13 1.11 24.30
CA SER A 206 43.78 -0.16 24.62
C SER A 206 45.31 -0.09 24.54
N ARG A 207 45.86 0.62 23.54
CA ARG A 207 47.32 0.82 23.41
C ARG A 207 47.88 1.64 24.57
N ILE A 208 47.24 2.75 24.95
CA ILE A 208 47.64 3.57 26.10
C ILE A 208 47.65 2.71 27.37
N THR A 209 46.56 1.97 27.63
CA THR A 209 46.45 1.12 28.83
C THR A 209 47.55 0.05 28.87
N LYS A 210 47.82 -0.62 27.75
CA LYS A 210 48.92 -1.59 27.66
C LYS A 210 50.29 -0.94 27.86
N GLY A 211 50.51 0.24 27.29
CA GLY A 211 51.74 1.02 27.50
C GLY A 211 51.97 1.36 28.97
N ILE A 212 50.92 1.81 29.68
CA ILE A 212 50.98 2.10 31.12
C ILE A 212 51.27 0.83 31.91
N GLN A 213 50.61 -0.29 31.61
CA GLN A 213 50.88 -1.58 32.27
C GLN A 213 52.32 -2.05 32.05
N ASN A 214 52.85 -1.89 30.83
CA ASN A 214 54.22 -2.26 30.52
C ASN A 214 55.25 -1.40 31.25
N PHE A 215 55.00 -0.09 31.35
CA PHE A 215 55.83 0.83 32.11
C PHE A 215 55.81 0.53 33.61
N THR A 216 54.63 0.30 34.18
CA THR A 216 54.46 0.10 35.63
C THR A 216 54.92 -1.27 36.11
N ARG A 217 54.60 -2.34 35.38
CA ARG A 217 54.88 -3.72 35.80
C ARG A 217 56.24 -4.23 35.33
N TYR A 218 56.59 -3.91 34.09
CA TYR A 218 57.76 -4.47 33.41
C TYR A 218 58.87 -3.43 33.19
N HIS A 219 58.71 -2.19 33.66
CA HIS A 219 59.70 -1.10 33.52
C HIS A 219 60.12 -0.80 32.07
N HIS A 220 59.30 -1.14 31.09
CA HIS A 220 59.57 -0.83 29.68
C HIS A 220 59.27 0.64 29.39
N PRO A 221 60.05 1.33 28.54
CA PRO A 221 59.78 2.72 28.16
C PRO A 221 58.41 2.86 27.49
N TYR A 222 57.71 3.95 27.81
CA TYR A 222 56.40 4.24 27.23
C TYR A 222 56.57 4.87 25.83
N GLU A 223 56.26 4.09 24.80
CA GLU A 223 56.44 4.49 23.39
C GLU A 223 55.13 4.38 22.58
N VAL A 224 54.01 4.75 23.19
CA VAL A 224 52.72 4.74 22.49
C VAL A 224 52.60 5.97 21.59
N THR A 225 52.36 5.73 20.30
CA THR A 225 52.05 6.76 19.30
C THR A 225 50.58 6.69 18.90
N ILE A 226 49.95 7.86 18.79
CA ILE A 226 48.55 8.00 18.42
C ILE A 226 48.44 8.95 17.23
N GLU A 227 47.70 8.49 16.22
CA GLU A 227 47.53 9.20 14.94
C GLU A 227 46.42 10.26 15.01
N THR A 228 45.46 10.12 15.93
CA THR A 228 44.39 11.09 16.08
C THR A 228 44.93 12.40 16.66
N ARG A 229 44.25 13.51 16.34
CA ARG A 229 44.46 14.82 16.98
C ARG A 229 43.17 15.19 17.70
N ASP A 230 42.84 14.44 18.74
CA ASP A 230 41.69 14.69 19.62
C ASP A 230 42.08 14.42 21.08
N GLU A 231 41.13 14.37 22.01
CA GLU A 231 41.44 14.23 23.44
C GLU A 231 42.16 12.91 23.78
N ILE A 232 42.13 11.89 22.89
CA ILE A 232 42.96 10.68 23.05
C ILE A 232 44.44 11.03 22.89
N TYR A 233 44.78 11.94 21.96
CA TYR A 233 46.14 12.41 21.77
C TYR A 233 46.63 13.24 22.95
N GLU A 234 45.80 14.17 23.44
CA GLU A 234 46.10 14.96 24.64
C GLU A 234 46.33 14.05 25.87
N LEU A 235 45.51 12.99 26.01
CA LEU A 235 45.70 11.97 27.04
C LEU A 235 47.04 11.23 26.89
N ASN A 236 47.42 10.84 25.66
CA ASN A 236 48.67 10.15 25.40
C ASN A 236 49.90 10.99 25.73
N GLU A 237 49.90 12.26 25.32
CA GLU A 237 50.98 13.20 25.63
C GLU A 237 51.07 13.44 27.14
N SER A 238 49.94 13.63 27.82
CA SER A 238 49.91 13.77 29.29
C SER A 238 50.48 12.54 30.02
N VAL A 239 50.15 11.33 29.54
CA VAL A 239 50.71 10.08 30.07
C VAL A 239 52.22 10.00 29.78
N LYS A 240 52.65 10.35 28.58
CA LYS A 240 54.07 10.36 28.19
C LYS A 240 54.88 11.30 29.10
N ASP A 241 54.41 12.51 29.33
CA ASP A 241 55.05 13.49 30.24
C ASP A 241 55.14 12.97 31.68
N LEU A 242 54.09 12.32 32.19
CA LEU A 242 54.09 11.69 33.51
C LEU A 242 55.12 10.56 33.61
N THR A 243 55.20 9.69 32.60
CA THR A 243 56.17 8.58 32.58
C THR A 243 57.61 9.10 32.51
N LEU A 244 57.87 10.14 31.74
CA LEU A 244 59.17 10.82 31.69
C LEU A 244 59.54 11.39 33.06
N THR A 245 58.66 12.19 33.66
CA THR A 245 58.88 12.81 34.98
C THR A 245 59.19 11.77 36.06
N LYS A 246 58.43 10.68 36.11
CA LYS A 246 58.65 9.59 37.08
C LYS A 246 59.98 8.87 36.85
N SER A 247 60.38 8.67 35.59
CA SER A 247 61.68 8.09 35.26
C SER A 247 62.85 8.98 35.66
N PHE A 248 62.69 10.32 35.60
CA PHE A 248 63.66 11.28 36.10
C PHE A 248 63.79 11.24 37.61
N GLN A 249 62.68 11.19 38.37
CA GLN A 249 62.73 11.08 39.84
C GLN A 249 63.46 9.82 40.31
N LYS A 250 63.23 8.67 39.66
CA LYS A 250 63.90 7.40 40.00
C LYS A 250 65.41 7.37 39.67
N LYS A 251 65.93 8.36 38.94
CA LYS A 251 67.37 8.52 38.63
C LYS A 251 68.09 9.45 39.61
N VAL A 252 67.35 10.23 40.38
CA VAL A 252 67.86 11.24 41.32
C VAL A 252 67.86 10.73 42.77
N GLU A 253 67.07 9.69 43.06
CA GLU A 253 67.21 8.81 44.24
C GLU A 253 68.23 7.69 44.01
#